data_AF-A0A6B3EHI3-F1
#
_entry.id   AF-A0A6B3EHI3-F1
#
_cell.length_a   1.000
_cell.length_b   1.000
_cell.length_c   1.000
_cell.angle_alpha   90.00
_cell.angle_beta   90.00
_cell.angle_gamma   90.00
#
_symmetry.space_group_name_H-M   'P 1'
#
loop_
_entity.id
_entity.type
_entity.pdbx_description
1 polymer ?
#
loop_
_entity_poly.entity_id
_entity_poly.type
_entity_poly.pdbx_seq_one_letter_code
_entity_poly.pdbx_strand_id
1 'polypeptide(L)'
;MSALLTDLLADPALRLRPLTSHCHEGPRAISWVATTELPDPLPFLRAGELMLTTGMLERSPGEWDDLLHRLAALPVAGLGFGTGL
;
A
#
# COMPACT_ATOMS: atom_id res chain seq x y z
N MET A 1 -15.42 12.39 -1.54
CA MET A 1 -14.15 13.10 -1.77
C MET A 1 -13.08 12.03 -1.90
N SER A 2 -12.46 11.89 -3.07
CA SER A 2 -11.43 10.88 -3.33
C SER A 2 -10.07 11.53 -3.12
N ALA A 3 -9.18 10.93 -2.33
CA ALA A 3 -7.82 11.43 -2.15
C ALA A 3 -6.91 10.83 -3.23
N LEU A 4 -5.92 11.57 -3.72
CA LEU A 4 -4.92 11.03 -4.64
C LEU A 4 -3.68 10.57 -3.86
N LEU A 5 -3.01 9.52 -4.34
CA LEU A 5 -1.72 9.09 -3.80
C LEU A 5 -0.69 10.23 -3.81
N THR A 6 -0.70 11.07 -4.85
CA THR A 6 0.16 12.24 -4.97
C THR A 6 -0.11 13.27 -3.88
N ASP A 7 -1.35 13.43 -3.43
CA ASP A 7 -1.70 14.36 -2.36
C ASP A 7 -1.14 13.89 -1.02
N LEU A 8 -1.22 12.58 -0.75
CA LEU A 8 -0.62 11.97 0.43
C LEU A 8 0.91 12.12 0.41
N LEU A 9 1.55 11.86 -0.72
CA LEU A 9 3.00 12.02 -0.86
C LEU A 9 3.47 13.48 -0.75
N ALA A 10 2.60 14.44 -1.09
CA ALA A 10 2.87 15.86 -0.96
C ALA A 10 2.64 16.39 0.46
N ASP A 11 1.99 15.64 1.35
CA ASP A 11 1.75 16.04 2.73
C ASP A 11 2.95 15.67 3.64
N PRO A 12 3.77 16.64 4.06
CA PRO A 12 4.92 16.37 4.91
C PRO A 12 4.52 15.88 6.32
N ALA A 13 3.29 16.13 6.77
CA ALA A 13 2.82 15.67 8.08
C ALA A 13 2.71 14.14 8.13
N LEU A 14 2.49 13.49 6.98
CA LEU A 14 2.39 12.04 6.87
C LEU A 14 3.76 11.34 6.84
N ARG A 15 4.86 12.09 6.67
CA ARG A 15 6.24 11.57 6.64
C ARG A 15 6.43 10.36 5.69
N LEU A 16 5.70 10.35 4.57
CA LEU A 16 5.75 9.24 3.63
C LEU A 16 7.06 9.26 2.84
N ARG A 17 7.59 8.07 2.58
CA ARG A 17 8.73 7.87 1.69
C ARG A 17 8.33 6.94 0.56
N PRO A 18 8.30 7.41 -0.71
CA PRO A 18 8.04 6.53 -1.84
C PRO A 18 9.19 5.54 -1.99
N LEU A 19 8.86 4.25 -2.16
CA LEU A 19 9.85 3.17 -2.29
C LEU A 19 9.91 2.61 -3.71
N THR A 20 8.93 2.91 -4.56
CA THR A 20 8.87 2.45 -5.96
C THR A 20 8.70 3.64 -6.89
N SER A 21 9.23 3.53 -8.12
CA SER A 21 9.11 4.57 -9.15
C SER A 21 7.66 4.92 -9.48
N HIS A 22 6.78 3.90 -9.45
CA HIS A 22 5.36 4.01 -9.75
C HIS A 22 4.58 4.91 -8.77
N CYS A 23 5.15 5.26 -7.61
CA CYS A 23 4.57 6.23 -6.69
C CYS A 23 4.41 7.63 -7.31
N HIS A 24 5.16 7.95 -8.36
CA HIS A 24 5.11 9.24 -9.06
C HIS A 24 4.37 9.18 -10.41
N GLU A 25 3.87 8.01 -10.80
CA GLU A 25 3.18 7.83 -12.09
C GLU A 25 1.73 8.29 -12.02
N GLY A 26 1.54 9.61 -12.17
CA GLY A 26 0.25 10.23 -12.37
C GLY A 26 -0.71 10.16 -11.17
N PRO A 27 -1.91 10.77 -11.30
CA PRO A 27 -2.89 10.80 -10.24
C PRO A 27 -3.54 9.42 -10.07
N ARG A 28 -3.35 8.83 -8.89
CA ARG A 28 -3.99 7.56 -8.51
C ARG A 28 -4.99 7.79 -7.38
N ALA A 29 -6.26 7.58 -7.68
CA ALA A 29 -7.33 7.70 -6.71
C ALA A 29 -7.27 6.60 -5.65
N ILE A 30 -7.41 6.99 -4.38
CA ILE A 30 -7.55 6.10 -3.24
C ILE A 30 -9.03 6.02 -2.90
N SER A 31 -9.63 4.84 -3.07
CA SER A 31 -11.03 4.58 -2.75
C SER A 31 -11.25 4.37 -1.24
N TRP A 32 -10.27 3.76 -0.58
CA TRP A 32 -10.31 3.39 0.84
C TRP A 32 -8.89 3.11 1.36
N VAL A 33 -8.68 3.24 2.68
CA VAL A 33 -7.43 2.86 3.35
C VAL A 33 -7.68 1.65 4.24
N ALA A 34 -7.04 0.51 3.92
CA ALA A 34 -7.22 -0.74 4.65
C ALA A 34 -5.96 -1.07 5.47
N THR A 35 -6.09 -1.08 6.80
CA THR A 35 -5.00 -1.55 7.68
C THR A 35 -5.15 -3.05 7.91
N THR A 36 -4.07 -3.83 7.76
CA THR A 36 -4.12 -5.29 7.89
C THR A 36 -2.79 -5.89 8.33
N GLU A 37 -2.89 -6.95 9.15
CA GLU A 37 -1.80 -7.87 9.49
C GLU A 37 -2.18 -9.32 9.14
N LEU A 38 -3.18 -9.50 8.28
CA LEU A 38 -3.62 -10.83 7.87
C LEU A 38 -2.50 -11.54 7.07
N PRO A 39 -2.39 -12.87 7.19
CA PRO A 39 -1.47 -13.66 6.37
C PRO A 39 -1.70 -13.43 4.87
N ASP A 40 -2.95 -13.55 4.43
CA ASP A 40 -3.38 -13.21 3.07
C ASP A 40 -4.51 -12.16 3.11
N PRO A 41 -4.20 -10.88 2.83
CA PRO A 41 -5.21 -9.84 2.83
C PRO A 41 -5.88 -9.64 1.46
N LEU A 42 -5.44 -10.33 0.41
CA LEU A 42 -5.91 -10.11 -0.97
C LEU A 42 -7.41 -10.40 -1.19
N PRO A 43 -8.03 -11.41 -0.55
CA PRO A 43 -9.46 -11.69 -0.73
C PRO A 43 -10.41 -10.54 -0.36
N PHE A 44 -9.91 -9.54 0.38
CA PHE A 44 -10.70 -8.40 0.84
C PHE A 44 -10.53 -7.15 -0.04
N LEU A 45 -9.67 -7.22 -1.05
CA LEU A 45 -9.36 -6.10 -1.96
C LEU A 45 -10.32 -6.11 -3.15
N ARG A 46 -10.76 -4.92 -3.58
CA ARG A 46 -11.67 -4.75 -4.70
C ARG A 46 -11.03 -3.88 -5.77
N ALA A 47 -10.77 -2.61 -5.47
CA ALA A 47 -10.04 -1.67 -6.32
C ALA A 47 -9.79 -0.34 -5.61
N GLY A 48 -8.61 0.23 -5.84
CA GLY A 48 -8.21 1.55 -5.37
C GLY A 48 -7.85 1.62 -3.89
N GLU A 49 -7.76 0.50 -3.19
CA GLU A 49 -7.38 0.49 -1.78
C GLU A 49 -5.89 0.81 -1.60
N LEU A 50 -5.58 1.70 -0.65
CA LEU A 50 -4.24 1.84 -0.10
C LEU A 50 -4.14 0.92 1.12
N MET A 51 -3.33 -0.13 0.99
CA MET A 51 -3.11 -1.07 2.09
C MET A 51 -2.04 -0.54 3.03
N LEU A 52 -2.28 -0.65 4.33
CA LEU A 52 -1.31 -0.32 5.38
C LEU A 52 -1.02 -1.55 6.22
N THR A 53 0.26 -1.79 6.49
CA THR A 53 0.74 -2.82 7.41
C THR A 53 1.90 -2.26 8.23
N THR A 54 2.13 -2.82 9.40
CA THR A 54 3.29 -2.58 10.25
C THR A 54 4.39 -3.62 10.03
N GLY A 55 4.12 -4.66 9.22
CA GLY A 55 5.07 -5.74 8.98
C GLY A 55 5.31 -6.63 10.20
N MET A 56 4.40 -6.64 11.18
CA MET A 56 4.54 -7.44 12.40
C MET A 56 4.41 -8.93 12.13
N LEU A 57 3.66 -9.32 11.09
CA LEU A 57 3.61 -10.71 10.68
C LEU A 57 4.92 -11.09 9.99
N GLU A 58 5.69 -11.95 10.66
CA GLU A 58 6.93 -12.51 10.12
C GLU A 58 6.65 -13.24 8.79
N ARG A 59 7.44 -12.90 7.79
CA ARG A 59 7.43 -13.51 6.46
C ARG A 59 8.87 -13.67 6.01
N SER A 60 9.16 -14.83 5.45
CA SER A 60 10.39 -15.07 4.69
C SER A 60 10.44 -14.18 3.43
N PRO A 61 11.62 -13.97 2.84
CA PRO A 61 11.73 -13.22 1.58
C PRO A 61 10.83 -13.78 0.47
N GLY A 62 10.71 -15.10 0.34
CA GLY A 62 9.85 -15.73 -0.67
C GLY A 62 8.36 -15.46 -0.45
N GLU A 63 7.90 -15.44 0.81
CA GLU A 63 6.51 -15.09 1.14
C GLU A 63 6.20 -13.61 0.85
N TRP A 64 7.19 -12.73 1.04
CA TRP A 64 7.05 -11.33 0.62
C TRP A 64 6.97 -11.20 -0.90
N ASP A 65 7.85 -11.88 -1.64
CA ASP A 65 7.86 -11.83 -3.10
C ASP A 65 6.53 -12.34 -3.67
N ASP A 66 6.01 -13.47 -3.18
CA ASP A 66 4.73 -14.03 -3.61
C ASP A 66 3.56 -13.07 -3.30
N LEU A 67 3.53 -12.48 -2.10
CA LEU A 67 2.51 -11.51 -1.72
C LEU A 67 2.55 -10.27 -2.63
N LEU A 68 3.72 -9.69 -2.83
CA LEU A 68 3.91 -8.48 -3.63
C LEU A 68 3.60 -8.73 -5.11
N HIS A 69 3.99 -9.89 -5.64
CA HIS A 69 3.68 -10.28 -7.02
C HIS A 69 2.16 -10.38 -7.23
N ARG A 70 1.45 -11.05 -6.33
CA ARG A 70 -0.01 -11.16 -6.40
C ARG A 70 -0.69 -9.80 -6.18
N LEU A 71 -0.18 -8.98 -5.26
CA LEU A 71 -0.74 -7.66 -4.98
C LEU A 71 -0.59 -6.71 -6.18
N ALA A 72 0.55 -6.77 -6.87
CA ALA A 72 0.81 -5.95 -8.06
C ALA A 72 -0.12 -6.28 -9.24
N ALA A 73 -0.71 -7.48 -9.26
CA ALA A 73 -1.71 -7.87 -10.26
C ALA A 73 -3.13 -7.34 -9.96
N LEU A 74 -3.35 -6.75 -8.79
CA LEU A 74 -4.63 -6.18 -8.38
C LEU A 74 -4.66 -4.66 -8.61
N PRO A 75 -5.84 -4.06 -8.84
CA PRO A 75 -5.98 -2.62 -9.08
C PRO A 75 -5.91 -1.81 -7.77
N VAL A 76 -4.95 -2.11 -6.89
CA VAL A 76 -4.75 -1.38 -5.63
C VAL A 76 -4.10 -0.02 -5.85
N ALA A 77 -4.32 0.90 -4.90
CA ALA A 77 -3.66 2.18 -4.89
C ALA A 77 -2.18 2.06 -4.48
N GLY A 78 -1.87 1.14 -3.56
CA GLY A 78 -0.51 0.86 -3.13
C GLY A 78 -0.44 0.09 -1.81
N LEU A 79 0.79 -0.13 -1.34
CA LEU A 79 1.11 -0.70 -0.04
C LEU A 79 1.99 0.28 0.75
N GLY A 80 1.59 0.58 1.98
CA GLY A 80 2.32 1.44 2.90
C GLY A 80 2.74 0.67 4.15
N PHE A 81 3.94 0.98 4.64
CA PHE A 81 4.46 0.43 5.89
C PHE A 81 4.47 1.49 7.00
N GLY A 82 3.73 1.21 8.07
CA GLY A 82 3.81 1.97 9.31
C GLY A 82 5.10 1.61 10.05
N THR A 83 6.02 2.57 10.17
CA THR A 83 7.36 2.34 10.76
C THR A 83 7.54 2.94 12.16
N GLY A 84 6.53 3.63 12.70
CA GLY A 84 6.54 4.14 14.08
C GLY A 84 7.51 5.31 14.36
N LEU A 85 7.90 6.09 13.34
CA LEU A 85 8.84 7.22 13.43
C LEU A 85 8.26 8.53 13.99
#